data_AF-A0A7J9WKI2-F1
#
_entry.id   AF-A0A7J9WKI2-F1
#
_cell.length_a   1.000
_cell.length_b   1.000
_cell.length_c   1.000
_cell.angle_alpha   90.00
_cell.angle_beta   90.00
_cell.angle_gamma   90.00
#
_symmetry.space_group_name_H-M   'P 1'
#
loop_
_entity.id
_entity.type
_entity.pdbx_description
1 polymer ?
#
loop_
_entity_poly.entity_id
_entity_poly.type
_entity_poly.pdbx_seq_one_letter_code
_entity_poly.pdbx_strand_id
1 'polypeptide(L)'
;MDVDAGYVSRVLAVLEQEILLTRTPRGPVTAVEWEGVLRRCAATYSLFDSNPTSTWVATGGPERFLADLAGKRAGEWAITGSFAAARLAPVAAPEIAVLYAEDVDRLTRAGRLLPTTRGANVIVAEPYDAIVFDRTVIEGSETYVSVVQVAMDSRTGNARMPAEGEAVIAWMRKNEPRWRTGRLQPRRTKRSA
;
A
#
# COMPACT_ATOMS: atom_id res chain seq x y z
N MET A 1 -7.83 -9.67 10.72
CA MET A 1 -7.77 -11.00 10.07
C MET A 1 -7.80 -12.08 11.14
N ASP A 2 -8.95 -12.73 11.34
CA ASP A 2 -9.05 -13.98 12.08
C ASP A 2 -8.93 -15.10 11.03
N VAL A 3 -7.71 -15.60 10.83
CA VAL A 3 -7.42 -16.63 9.84
C VAL A 3 -7.07 -17.89 10.59
N ASP A 4 -7.79 -18.97 10.32
CA ASP A 4 -7.53 -20.28 10.94
C ASP A 4 -6.09 -20.75 10.63
N ALA A 5 -5.45 -21.37 11.63
CA ALA A 5 -4.09 -21.87 11.52
C ALA A 5 -3.95 -22.94 10.41
N GLY A 6 -4.99 -23.72 10.15
CA GLY A 6 -5.04 -24.68 9.04
C GLY A 6 -4.95 -24.01 7.67
N TYR A 7 -5.67 -22.91 7.46
CA TYR A 7 -5.58 -22.09 6.25
C TYR A 7 -4.18 -21.48 6.08
N VAL A 8 -3.62 -20.87 7.12
CA VAL A 8 -2.25 -20.33 7.08
C VAL A 8 -1.24 -21.44 6.73
N SER A 9 -1.38 -22.63 7.33
CA SER A 9 -0.51 -23.77 7.04
C SER A 9 -0.59 -24.22 5.59
N ARG A 10 -1.77 -24.17 4.96
CA ARG A 10 -1.96 -24.48 3.53
C ARG A 10 -1.31 -23.43 2.64
N VAL A 11 -1.48 -22.15 2.95
CA VAL A 11 -0.82 -21.06 2.21
C VAL A 11 0.71 -21.21 2.27
N LEU A 12 1.25 -21.47 3.47
CA LEU A 12 2.70 -21.69 3.63
C LEU A 12 3.20 -22.92 2.85
N ALA A 13 2.40 -23.99 2.75
CA ALA A 13 2.75 -25.16 1.95
C ALA A 13 2.77 -24.86 0.44
N VAL A 14 1.83 -24.07 -0.06
CA VAL A 14 1.81 -23.63 -1.47
C VAL A 14 3.02 -22.75 -1.77
N LEU A 15 3.33 -21.78 -0.91
CA LEU A 15 4.49 -20.90 -1.08
C LEU A 15 5.82 -21.67 -1.01
N GLU A 16 5.92 -22.73 -0.20
CA GLU A 16 7.08 -23.63 -0.17
C GLU A 16 7.21 -24.44 -1.48
N GLN A 17 6.10 -24.97 -2.00
CA GLN A 17 6.07 -25.69 -3.29
C GLN A 17 6.45 -24.81 -4.47
N GLU A 18 6.07 -23.52 -4.44
CA GLU A 18 6.44 -22.51 -5.44
C GLU A 18 7.86 -21.94 -5.23
N ILE A 19 8.63 -22.43 -4.24
CA ILE A 19 10.00 -21.98 -3.90
C ILE A 19 10.04 -20.49 -3.45
N LEU A 20 8.90 -19.98 -2.98
CA LEU A 20 8.77 -18.60 -2.50
C LEU A 20 9.14 -18.43 -1.02
N LEU A 21 9.29 -19.52 -0.29
CA LEU A 21 9.82 -19.54 1.07
C LEU A 21 10.53 -20.85 1.40
N THR A 22 11.36 -20.82 2.45
CA THR A 22 11.94 -22.00 3.09
C THR A 22 11.48 -22.05 4.53
N ARG A 23 11.19 -23.25 5.03
CA ARG A 23 10.87 -23.50 6.45
C ARG A 23 11.56 -24.75 6.96
N THR A 24 11.69 -24.83 8.28
CA THR A 24 12.07 -26.09 8.94
C THR A 24 10.86 -27.05 8.97
N PRO A 25 11.05 -28.38 8.99
CA PRO A 25 9.95 -29.33 9.10
C PRO A 25 9.07 -29.03 10.31
N ARG A 26 7.80 -28.67 10.07
CA ARG A 26 6.84 -28.24 11.11
C ARG A 26 7.35 -27.11 12.01
N GLY A 27 8.24 -26.26 11.50
CA GLY A 27 8.83 -25.16 12.24
C GLY A 27 8.72 -23.82 11.49
N PRO A 28 9.42 -22.78 11.97
CA PRO A 28 9.28 -21.43 11.43
C PRO A 28 9.78 -21.32 9.98
N VAL A 29 9.26 -20.31 9.28
CA VAL A 29 9.82 -19.80 8.03
C VAL A 29 11.21 -19.25 8.28
N THR A 30 12.21 -19.74 7.55
CA THR A 30 13.63 -19.38 7.69
C THR A 30 14.10 -18.42 6.61
N ALA A 31 13.48 -18.46 5.43
CA ALA A 31 13.77 -17.54 4.33
C ALA A 31 12.50 -17.26 3.52
N VAL A 32 12.42 -16.09 2.92
CA VAL A 32 11.33 -15.67 2.02
C VAL A 32 11.94 -15.03 0.79
N GLU A 33 11.58 -15.55 -0.39
CA GLU A 33 11.83 -14.93 -1.68
C GLU A 33 10.78 -13.83 -1.89
N TRP A 34 11.06 -12.67 -1.32
CA TRP A 34 10.10 -11.59 -1.17
C TRP A 34 9.66 -10.99 -2.52
N GLU A 35 10.52 -11.02 -3.54
CA GLU A 35 10.15 -10.49 -4.85
C GLU A 35 9.09 -11.37 -5.50
N GLY A 36 9.27 -12.67 -5.48
CA GLY A 36 8.35 -13.67 -6.00
C GLY A 36 7.03 -13.68 -5.24
N VAL A 37 7.06 -13.60 -3.90
CA VAL A 37 5.83 -13.44 -3.10
C VAL A 37 5.08 -12.16 -3.51
N LEU A 38 5.77 -11.03 -3.61
CA LEU A 38 5.16 -9.76 -4.01
C LEU A 38 4.55 -9.84 -5.41
N ARG A 39 5.29 -10.39 -6.38
CA ARG A 39 4.82 -10.57 -7.76
C ARG A 39 3.61 -11.51 -7.81
N ARG A 40 3.60 -12.56 -7.00
CA ARG A 40 2.47 -13.49 -6.88
C ARG A 40 1.23 -12.78 -6.35
N CYS A 41 1.37 -11.98 -5.29
CA CYS A 41 0.28 -11.17 -4.74
C CYS A 41 -0.25 -10.17 -5.78
N ALA A 42 0.65 -9.45 -6.46
CA ALA A 42 0.30 -8.49 -7.50
C ALA A 42 -0.34 -9.13 -8.75
N ALA A 43 -0.31 -10.46 -8.91
CA ALA A 43 -1.01 -11.16 -9.99
C ALA A 43 -2.50 -11.42 -9.67
N THR A 44 -2.89 -11.32 -8.40
CA THR A 44 -4.25 -11.62 -7.91
C THR A 44 -4.96 -10.40 -7.32
N TYR A 45 -4.27 -9.27 -7.24
CA TYR A 45 -4.73 -8.02 -6.64
C TYR A 45 -4.52 -6.89 -7.64
N SER A 46 -5.43 -5.92 -7.68
CA SER A 46 -5.30 -4.69 -8.46
C SER A 46 -5.79 -3.49 -7.65
N LEU A 47 -4.97 -2.45 -7.56
CA LEU A 47 -5.29 -1.22 -6.82
C LEU A 47 -6.68 -0.67 -7.18
N PHE A 48 -7.01 -0.62 -8.48
CA PHE A 48 -8.25 0.01 -8.96
C PHE A 48 -9.41 -0.97 -9.14
N ASP A 49 -9.14 -2.28 -9.29
CA ASP A 49 -10.21 -3.27 -9.49
C ASP A 49 -10.61 -3.99 -8.20
N SER A 50 -9.71 -4.08 -7.22
CA SER A 50 -9.95 -4.76 -5.94
C SER A 50 -10.52 -3.84 -4.85
N ASN A 51 -10.53 -2.52 -5.09
CA ASN A 51 -10.98 -1.52 -4.13
C ASN A 51 -12.04 -0.62 -4.77
N PRO A 52 -13.17 -0.33 -4.10
CA PRO A 52 -14.06 0.75 -4.52
C PRO A 52 -13.28 2.06 -4.62
N THR A 53 -13.38 2.74 -5.77
CA THR A 53 -12.64 3.98 -6.04
C THR A 53 -13.58 5.12 -6.43
N SER A 54 -13.17 6.32 -6.08
CA SER A 54 -13.87 7.57 -6.42
C SER A 54 -12.88 8.62 -6.90
N THR A 55 -13.31 9.45 -7.85
CA THR A 55 -12.46 10.40 -8.57
C THR A 55 -12.81 11.85 -8.22
N TRP A 56 -11.77 12.64 -7.96
CA TRP A 56 -11.92 13.97 -7.38
C TRP A 56 -10.95 14.97 -7.98
N VAL A 57 -11.30 16.24 -7.85
CA VAL A 57 -10.44 17.39 -8.14
C VAL A 57 -10.09 18.11 -6.84
N ALA A 58 -8.79 18.16 -6.55
CA ALA A 58 -8.20 19.14 -5.66
C ALA A 58 -7.87 20.41 -6.45
N THR A 59 -8.56 21.51 -6.17
CA THR A 59 -8.40 22.78 -6.91
C THR A 59 -7.02 23.41 -6.77
N GLY A 60 -6.31 23.12 -5.67
CA GLY A 60 -4.95 23.57 -5.42
C GLY A 60 -3.85 22.64 -5.98
N GLY A 61 -4.22 21.58 -6.69
CA GLY A 61 -3.31 20.52 -7.12
C GLY A 61 -3.13 19.41 -6.07
N PRO A 62 -2.66 18.23 -6.51
CA PRO A 62 -2.51 17.06 -5.64
C PRO A 62 -1.46 17.25 -4.53
N GLU A 63 -0.29 17.81 -4.83
CA GLU A 63 0.79 18.05 -3.86
C GLU A 63 0.31 18.88 -2.68
N ARG A 64 -0.30 20.03 -2.98
CA ARG A 64 -0.81 20.94 -1.95
C ARG A 64 -1.94 20.29 -1.15
N PHE A 65 -2.80 19.52 -1.82
CA PHE A 65 -3.84 18.77 -1.15
C PHE A 65 -3.27 17.76 -0.14
N LEU A 66 -2.25 16.98 -0.51
CA LEU A 66 -1.59 16.01 0.37
C LEU A 66 -0.96 16.69 1.60
N ALA A 67 -0.23 17.78 1.37
CA ALA A 67 0.38 18.58 2.43
C ALA A 67 -0.67 19.17 3.39
N ASP A 68 -1.77 19.71 2.87
CA ASP A 68 -2.84 20.30 3.68
C ASP A 68 -3.67 19.24 4.42
N LEU A 69 -3.80 18.02 3.87
CA LEU A 69 -4.60 16.95 4.44
C LEU A 69 -4.00 16.41 5.75
N ALA A 70 -2.67 16.37 5.82
CA ALA A 70 -1.90 15.98 7.02
C ALA A 70 -2.34 16.69 8.31
N GLY A 71 -2.69 17.97 8.22
CA GLY A 71 -3.12 18.78 9.37
C GLY A 71 -4.60 18.63 9.74
N LYS A 72 -5.38 17.83 9.01
CA LYS A 72 -6.84 17.77 9.14
C LYS A 72 -7.32 16.50 9.81
N ARG A 73 -8.49 16.57 10.45
CA ARG A 73 -9.19 15.40 11.01
C ARG A 73 -9.91 14.60 9.92
N ALA A 74 -9.16 13.99 9.02
CA ALA A 74 -9.65 13.29 7.84
C ALA A 74 -9.98 11.79 8.05
N GLY A 75 -9.78 11.24 9.26
CA GLY A 75 -9.91 9.80 9.51
C GLY A 75 -8.59 9.07 9.30
N GLU A 76 -8.62 7.74 9.18
CA GLU A 76 -7.44 6.94 8.82
C GLU A 76 -7.27 6.93 7.29
N TRP A 77 -6.09 7.31 6.82
CA TRP A 77 -5.76 7.41 5.40
C TRP A 77 -4.26 7.25 5.18
N ALA A 78 -3.87 6.85 3.97
CA ALA A 78 -2.47 6.72 3.58
C ALA A 78 -2.28 6.90 2.07
N ILE A 79 -1.19 7.54 1.68
CA ILE A 79 -0.81 7.81 0.28
C ILE A 79 -0.20 6.55 -0.32
N THR A 80 -0.61 6.22 -1.55
CA THR A 80 -0.05 5.13 -2.36
C THR A 80 0.21 5.59 -3.80
N GLY A 81 0.49 4.64 -4.70
CA GLY A 81 0.67 4.87 -6.13
C GLY A 81 1.85 5.78 -6.47
N SER A 82 1.74 6.55 -7.55
CA SER A 82 2.87 7.31 -8.12
C SER A 82 3.51 8.30 -7.15
N PHE A 83 2.73 8.97 -6.29
CA PHE A 83 3.29 9.86 -5.25
C PHE A 83 4.14 9.08 -4.24
N ALA A 84 3.64 7.92 -3.79
CA ALA A 84 4.38 7.07 -2.86
C ALA A 84 5.57 6.34 -3.52
N ALA A 85 5.51 6.08 -4.83
CA ALA A 85 6.61 5.51 -5.58
C ALA A 85 7.72 6.54 -5.83
N ALA A 86 7.37 7.79 -6.17
CA ALA A 86 8.32 8.85 -6.49
C ALA A 86 9.26 9.20 -5.33
N ARG A 87 8.80 9.09 -4.07
CA ARG A 87 9.68 9.26 -2.88
C ARG A 87 10.76 8.17 -2.74
N LEU A 88 10.53 6.98 -3.31
CA LEU A 88 11.47 5.85 -3.24
C LEU A 88 12.37 5.79 -4.48
N ALA A 89 11.73 5.85 -5.65
CA ALA A 89 12.36 5.69 -6.96
C ALA A 89 11.70 6.66 -7.96
N PRO A 90 12.15 7.92 -8.02
CA PRO A 90 11.56 8.90 -8.92
C PRO A 90 11.83 8.54 -10.39
N VAL A 91 10.78 8.16 -11.11
CA VAL A 91 10.82 7.88 -12.55
C VAL A 91 10.34 9.10 -13.34
N ALA A 92 9.22 9.70 -12.92
CA ALA A 92 8.64 10.92 -13.47
C ALA A 92 7.90 11.67 -12.35
N ALA A 93 7.55 12.94 -12.59
CA ALA A 93 6.70 13.68 -11.67
C ALA A 93 5.27 13.09 -11.70
N PRO A 94 4.69 12.74 -10.54
CA PRO A 94 3.33 12.22 -10.47
C PRO A 94 2.30 13.33 -10.68
N GLU A 95 1.17 13.02 -11.32
CA GLU A 95 0.12 14.00 -11.66
C GLU A 95 -1.20 13.73 -10.93
N ILE A 96 -1.38 12.53 -10.41
CA ILE A 96 -2.61 12.08 -9.74
C ILE A 96 -2.23 11.51 -8.38
N ALA A 97 -2.76 12.08 -7.31
CA ALA A 97 -2.63 11.52 -5.98
C ALA A 97 -3.59 10.34 -5.80
N VAL A 98 -3.09 9.22 -5.27
CA VAL A 98 -3.92 8.08 -4.91
C VAL A 98 -3.78 7.81 -3.42
N LEU A 99 -4.91 7.69 -2.72
CA LEU A 99 -4.96 7.49 -1.29
C LEU A 99 -5.92 6.36 -0.94
N TYR A 100 -5.58 5.59 0.08
CA TYR A 100 -6.58 4.83 0.83
C TYR A 100 -7.23 5.72 1.89
N ALA A 101 -8.52 5.51 2.11
CA ALA A 101 -9.28 6.14 3.19
C ALA A 101 -10.26 5.14 3.81
N GLU A 102 -10.30 5.02 5.13
CA GLU A 102 -11.35 4.26 5.83
C GLU A 102 -12.71 4.97 5.70
N ASP A 103 -12.71 6.30 5.71
CA ASP A 103 -13.91 7.14 5.55
C ASP A 103 -13.67 8.15 4.41
N VAL A 104 -14.00 7.72 3.18
CA VAL A 104 -13.85 8.51 1.94
C VAL A 104 -14.59 9.85 2.06
N ASP A 105 -15.77 9.82 2.66
CA ASP A 105 -16.68 10.93 2.82
C ASP A 105 -16.09 12.02 3.73
N ARG A 106 -15.52 11.60 4.86
CA ARG A 106 -14.82 12.49 5.79
C ARG A 106 -13.54 13.05 5.18
N LEU A 107 -12.75 12.22 4.50
CA LEU A 107 -11.51 12.65 3.86
C LEU A 107 -11.77 13.70 2.78
N THR A 108 -12.74 13.44 1.90
CA THR A 108 -13.07 14.33 0.77
C THR A 108 -13.64 15.67 1.26
N ARG A 109 -14.49 15.66 2.29
CA ARG A 109 -14.97 16.90 2.96
C ARG A 109 -13.84 17.69 3.61
N ALA A 110 -12.95 17.03 4.36
CA ALA A 110 -11.78 17.69 4.95
C ALA A 110 -10.86 18.27 3.87
N GLY A 111 -10.67 17.52 2.78
CA GLY A 111 -9.92 17.92 1.59
C GLY A 111 -10.56 19.02 0.76
N ARG A 112 -11.86 19.31 0.95
CA ARG A 112 -12.68 20.15 0.06
C ARG A 112 -12.58 19.70 -1.40
N LEU A 113 -12.54 18.38 -1.58
CA LEU A 113 -12.44 17.74 -2.89
C LEU A 113 -13.77 17.91 -3.65
N LEU A 114 -13.67 18.16 -4.95
CA LEU A 114 -14.82 18.26 -5.84
C LEU A 114 -14.99 16.95 -6.60
N PRO A 115 -16.16 16.28 -6.55
CA PRO A 115 -16.36 15.03 -7.28
C PRO A 115 -16.31 15.30 -8.78
N THR A 116 -15.70 14.39 -9.54
CA THR A 116 -15.63 14.52 -11.00
C THR A 116 -15.68 13.16 -11.70
N THR A 117 -16.09 13.13 -12.97
CA THR A 117 -15.93 11.96 -13.85
C THR A 117 -14.82 12.16 -14.89
N ARG A 118 -14.20 13.35 -14.96
CA ARG A 118 -13.11 13.69 -15.90
C ARG A 118 -12.08 14.63 -15.27
N GLY A 119 -10.82 14.48 -15.66
CA GLY A 119 -9.75 15.37 -15.20
C GLY A 119 -9.47 15.27 -13.70
N ALA A 120 -9.67 14.09 -13.11
CA ALA A 120 -9.35 13.85 -11.71
C ALA A 120 -7.84 13.96 -11.49
N ASN A 121 -7.45 14.68 -10.43
CA ASN A 121 -6.08 14.73 -9.93
C ASN A 121 -5.94 14.09 -8.54
N VAL A 122 -7.05 13.58 -7.99
CA VAL A 122 -7.09 12.77 -6.77
C VAL A 122 -8.00 11.57 -7.00
N ILE A 123 -7.52 10.38 -6.63
CA ILE A 123 -8.31 9.15 -6.55
C ILE A 123 -8.29 8.69 -5.10
N VAL A 124 -9.47 8.42 -4.55
CA VAL A 124 -9.61 7.86 -3.20
C VAL A 124 -10.14 6.45 -3.34
N ALA A 125 -9.40 5.48 -2.80
CA ALA A 125 -9.77 4.08 -2.72
C ALA A 125 -10.23 3.76 -1.29
N GLU A 126 -11.38 3.12 -1.16
CA GLU A 126 -11.79 2.48 0.09
C GLU A 126 -11.12 1.10 0.13
N PRO A 127 -10.20 0.83 1.08
CA PRO A 127 -9.43 -0.40 1.06
C PRO A 127 -10.32 -1.60 1.39
N TYR A 128 -10.19 -2.67 0.60
CA TYR A 128 -10.86 -3.94 0.88
C TYR A 128 -10.45 -4.55 2.24
N ASP A 129 -9.21 -4.34 2.67
CA ASP A 129 -8.69 -4.79 3.97
C ASP A 129 -7.83 -3.69 4.62
N ALA A 130 -7.99 -3.48 5.92
CA ALA A 130 -7.27 -2.47 6.70
C ALA A 130 -5.74 -2.69 6.76
N ILE A 131 -5.23 -3.84 6.29
CA ILE A 131 -3.79 -4.12 6.20
C ILE A 131 -3.01 -3.05 5.41
N VAL A 132 -3.64 -2.28 4.53
CA VAL A 132 -2.99 -1.15 3.83
C VAL A 132 -2.47 -0.07 4.79
N PHE A 133 -3.06 0.03 5.98
CA PHE A 133 -2.66 0.96 7.05
C PHE A 133 -1.63 0.34 8.02
N ASP A 134 -1.35 -0.96 7.93
CA ASP A 134 -0.29 -1.57 8.72
C ASP A 134 1.09 -1.13 8.18
N ARG A 135 1.99 -0.77 9.11
CA ARG A 135 3.37 -0.37 8.81
C ARG A 135 3.45 0.82 7.84
N THR A 136 2.51 1.76 7.95
CA THR A 136 2.61 3.06 7.28
C THR A 136 3.90 3.77 7.65
N VAL A 137 4.41 4.55 6.71
CA VAL A 137 5.62 5.37 6.89
C VAL A 137 5.18 6.82 6.93
N ILE A 138 5.58 7.53 7.98
CA ILE A 138 5.35 8.97 8.10
C ILE A 138 6.62 9.68 7.65
N GLU A 139 6.50 10.58 6.68
CA GLU A 139 7.59 11.41 6.19
C GLU A 139 7.12 12.87 6.16
N GLY A 140 7.79 13.72 6.93
CA GLY A 140 7.26 15.06 7.23
C GLY A 140 5.91 14.96 7.95
N SER A 141 4.87 15.51 7.32
CA SER A 141 3.48 15.46 7.81
C SER A 141 2.63 14.41 7.08
N GLU A 142 3.15 13.82 6.01
CA GLU A 142 2.41 12.92 5.13
C GLU A 142 2.53 11.46 5.59
N THR A 143 1.43 10.71 5.45
CA THR A 143 1.39 9.29 5.79
C THR A 143 1.30 8.48 4.51
N TYR A 144 2.26 7.57 4.32
CA TYR A 144 2.36 6.68 3.17
C TYR A 144 2.09 5.23 3.58
N VAL A 145 1.54 4.43 2.66
CA VAL A 145 1.46 2.98 2.87
C VAL A 145 2.86 2.36 2.98
N SER A 146 2.93 1.13 3.48
CA SER A 146 4.19 0.39 3.58
C SER A 146 4.89 0.28 2.22
N VAL A 147 6.23 0.16 2.20
CA VAL A 147 7.00 0.01 0.95
C VAL A 147 6.52 -1.18 0.10
N VAL A 148 6.12 -2.28 0.74
CA VAL A 148 5.55 -3.45 0.06
C VAL A 148 4.22 -3.10 -0.60
N GLN A 149 3.34 -2.38 0.10
CA GLN A 149 2.07 -1.93 -0.45
C GLN A 149 2.26 -0.95 -1.62
N VAL A 150 3.22 0.00 -1.51
CA VAL A 150 3.58 0.89 -2.64
C VAL A 150 3.97 0.07 -3.87
N ALA A 151 4.84 -0.93 -3.71
CA ALA A 151 5.27 -1.76 -4.82
C ALA A 151 4.11 -2.56 -5.44
N MET A 152 3.22 -3.15 -4.63
CA MET A 152 2.04 -3.88 -5.15
C MET A 152 1.06 -2.94 -5.88
N ASP A 153 0.75 -1.80 -5.29
CA ASP A 153 -0.19 -0.82 -5.83
C ASP A 153 0.34 -0.19 -7.12
N SER A 154 1.62 0.20 -7.15
CA SER A 154 2.23 0.74 -8.37
C SER A 154 2.29 -0.29 -9.49
N ARG A 155 2.65 -1.54 -9.22
CA ARG A 155 2.68 -2.59 -10.25
C ARG A 155 1.33 -2.84 -10.92
N THR A 156 0.26 -2.68 -10.16
CA THR A 156 -1.10 -3.04 -10.58
C THR A 156 -1.95 -1.83 -10.93
N GLY A 157 -1.39 -0.63 -10.75
CA GLY A 157 -1.99 0.62 -11.18
C GLY A 157 -1.94 0.82 -12.69
N ASN A 158 -2.43 1.97 -13.13
CA ASN A 158 -2.58 2.31 -14.53
C ASN A 158 -1.46 3.22 -15.04
N ALA A 159 -1.50 3.52 -16.34
CA ALA A 159 -0.57 4.44 -17.00
C ALA A 159 0.91 4.09 -16.73
N ARG A 160 1.63 4.97 -16.02
CA ARG A 160 3.07 4.83 -15.75
C ARG A 160 3.36 4.01 -14.49
N MET A 161 2.34 3.74 -13.66
CA MET A 161 2.51 3.06 -12.38
C MET A 161 3.21 1.71 -12.50
N PRO A 162 2.94 0.83 -13.50
CA PRO A 162 3.65 -0.44 -13.60
C PRO A 162 5.18 -0.30 -13.72
N ALA A 163 5.65 0.69 -14.47
CA ALA A 163 7.08 0.99 -14.60
C ALA A 163 7.66 1.57 -13.30
N GLU A 164 6.91 2.44 -12.62
CA GLU A 164 7.27 2.94 -11.29
C GLU A 164 7.35 1.81 -10.26
N GLY A 165 6.45 0.83 -10.31
CA GLY A 165 6.45 -0.34 -9.43
C GLY A 165 7.69 -1.23 -9.63
N GLU A 166 8.13 -1.43 -10.88
CA GLU A 166 9.40 -2.12 -11.14
C GLU A 166 10.61 -1.30 -10.62
N ALA A 167 10.57 0.03 -10.74
CA ALA A 167 11.60 0.90 -10.17
C ALA A 167 11.66 0.84 -8.64
N VAL A 168 10.50 0.79 -7.98
CA VAL A 168 10.40 0.61 -6.52
C VAL A 168 10.97 -0.74 -6.10
N ILE A 169 10.70 -1.83 -6.82
CA ILE A 169 11.30 -3.15 -6.52
C ILE A 169 12.82 -3.13 -6.70
N ALA A 170 13.31 -2.48 -7.76
CA ALA A 170 14.75 -2.31 -7.95
C ALA A 170 15.39 -1.50 -6.81
N TRP A 171 14.68 -0.48 -6.30
CA TRP A 171 15.09 0.25 -5.10
C TRP A 171 15.07 -0.64 -3.85
N MET A 172 14.02 -1.45 -3.65
CA MET A 172 13.88 -2.37 -2.52
C MET A 172 15.06 -3.34 -2.45
N ARG A 173 15.45 -3.94 -3.59
CA ARG A 173 16.61 -4.84 -3.67
C ARG A 173 17.92 -4.17 -3.24
N LYS A 174 18.12 -2.91 -3.60
CA LYS A 174 19.31 -2.13 -3.21
C LYS A 174 19.27 -1.65 -1.76
N ASN A 175 18.11 -1.67 -1.11
CA ASN A 175 17.87 -1.07 0.21
C ASN A 175 17.24 -2.07 1.21
N GLU A 176 17.45 -3.38 1.04
CA GLU A 176 16.81 -4.41 1.86
C GLU A 176 16.86 -4.15 3.38
N PRO A 177 18.00 -3.79 3.99
CA PRO A 177 18.04 -3.56 5.43
C PRO A 177 17.15 -2.41 5.92
N ARG A 178 16.84 -1.45 5.04
CA ARG A 178 16.07 -0.24 5.38
C ARG A 178 14.57 -0.50 5.46
N TRP A 179 14.02 -1.32 4.56
CA TRP A 179 12.57 -1.55 4.49
C TRP A 179 12.14 -2.88 5.09
N ARG A 180 13.03 -3.87 5.21
CA ARG A 180 12.72 -5.20 5.79
C ARG A 180 12.73 -5.22 7.32
N THR A 181 12.58 -4.07 7.99
CA THR A 181 12.84 -3.88 9.43
C THR A 181 12.48 -5.11 10.27
N GLY A 182 13.51 -5.65 10.91
CA GLY A 182 13.50 -6.96 11.54
C GLY A 182 12.53 -7.08 12.72
N ARG A 183 11.98 -8.30 12.83
CA ARG A 183 11.09 -8.85 13.87
C ARG A 183 9.63 -8.39 13.81
N LEU A 184 8.78 -9.35 13.44
CA LEU A 184 7.38 -9.42 13.82
C LEU A 184 7.28 -9.27 15.36
N GLN A 185 6.90 -8.09 15.86
CA GLN A 185 6.39 -8.01 17.22
C GLN A 185 4.92 -8.47 17.17
N PRO A 186 4.52 -9.45 18.00
CA PRO A 186 3.13 -9.87 18.05
C PRO A 186 2.25 -8.70 18.47
N ARG A 187 1.16 -8.43 17.72
CA ARG A 187 0.13 -7.46 18.10
C ARG A 187 -0.35 -7.79 19.51
N ARG A 188 -0.26 -6.83 20.45
CA ARG A 188 -0.98 -6.92 21.72
C ARG A 188 -2.47 -6.85 21.42
N THR A 189 -3.14 -7.99 21.43
CA THR A 189 -4.60 -8.04 21.47
C THR A 189 -5.06 -7.40 22.77
N LYS A 190 -5.86 -6.32 22.68
CA LYS A 190 -6.64 -5.85 23.82
C LYS A 190 -7.59 -6.98 24.19
N ARG A 191 -7.36 -7.63 25.33
CA ARG A 191 -8.40 -8.42 25.99
C ARG A 191 -9.48 -7.45 26.43
N SER A 192 -10.66 -7.57 25.84
CA SER A 192 -11.90 -7.02 26.40
C SER A 192 -12.09 -7.61 27.79
N ALA A 193 -12.29 -6.74 28.78
CA ALA A 193 -12.88 -7.11 30.07
C ALA A 193 -14.40 -7.20 29.92
#